data_AF-A0AAW6CCF6-F1
#
_entry.id   AF-A0AAW6CCF6-F1
#
_cell.length_a   1.000
_cell.length_b   1.000
_cell.length_c   1.000
_cell.angle_alpha   90.00
_cell.angle_beta   90.00
_cell.angle_gamma   90.00
#
_symmetry.space_group_name_H-M   'P 1'
#
loop_
_entity.id
_entity.type
_entity.pdbx_description
1 polymer ?
#
loop_
_entity_poly.entity_id
_entity_poly.type
_entity_poly.pdbx_seq_one_letter_code
_entity_poly.pdbx_strand_id
1 'polypeptide(L)'
;METIHTGAAAITFPTTPEAFIAYQEQLAGRKLAEHEREVTAAWVEVFNHAHTKGLCRDSGALDDSLSALDELAGQQEAGSAVHRFLRTAHLWIFVAWKQGAERSISK
;
A
#
# COMPACT_ATOMS: atom_id res chain seq x y z
N MET A 1 7.49 2.45 -19.24
CA MET A 1 7.41 1.82 -17.92
C MET A 1 7.84 2.88 -16.93
N GLU A 2 6.93 3.78 -16.55
CA GLU A 2 7.25 4.93 -15.70
C GLU A 2 7.64 4.45 -14.31
N THR A 3 8.89 4.75 -13.96
CA THR A 3 9.50 4.55 -12.66
C THR A 3 8.76 5.38 -11.63
N ILE A 4 7.95 4.73 -10.78
CA ILE A 4 7.40 5.34 -9.58
C ILE A 4 8.59 5.68 -8.67
N HIS A 5 8.92 6.97 -8.65
CA HIS A 5 9.73 7.72 -7.68
C HIS A 5 11.22 7.38 -7.57
N THR A 6 12.02 8.11 -8.35
CA THR A 6 13.46 8.27 -8.14
C THR A 6 13.70 9.33 -7.05
N GLY A 7 14.19 8.93 -5.87
CA GLY A 7 14.75 9.87 -4.87
C GLY A 7 14.78 9.38 -3.43
N ALA A 8 13.76 8.63 -3.00
CA ALA A 8 13.77 7.88 -1.74
C ALA A 8 13.95 6.39 -2.07
N ALA A 9 14.71 5.64 -1.28
CA ALA A 9 14.76 4.19 -1.44
C ALA A 9 13.32 3.65 -1.49
N ALA A 10 12.96 2.96 -2.58
CA ALA A 10 11.62 2.42 -2.74
C ALA A 10 11.28 1.53 -1.54
N ILE A 11 10.18 1.83 -0.85
CA ILE A 11 9.78 1.05 0.32
C ILE A 11 9.47 -0.40 -0.09
N THR A 12 10.01 -1.36 0.64
CA THR A 12 9.82 -2.79 0.39
C THR A 12 8.96 -3.40 1.48
N PHE A 13 8.10 -4.34 1.12
CA PHE A 13 7.29 -5.13 2.04
C PHE A 13 7.92 -6.52 2.27
N PRO A 14 7.75 -7.12 3.45
CA PRO A 14 7.10 -6.53 4.62
C PRO A 14 7.94 -5.39 5.24
N THR A 15 7.26 -4.42 5.84
CA THR A 15 7.88 -3.26 6.51
C THR A 15 7.24 -2.98 7.87
N THR A 16 7.88 -2.15 8.67
CA THR A 16 7.35 -1.66 9.95
C THR A 16 6.49 -0.41 9.74
N PRO A 17 5.49 -0.15 10.60
CA PRO A 17 4.74 1.09 10.58
C PRO A 17 5.61 2.35 10.59
N GLU A 18 6.67 2.36 11.40
CA GLU A 18 7.57 3.51 11.56
C GLU A 18 8.31 3.83 10.26
N ALA A 19 8.85 2.81 9.59
CA ALA A 19 9.53 2.96 8.31
C ALA A 19 8.57 3.42 7.20
N PHE A 20 7.35 2.88 7.15
CA PHE A 20 6.35 3.30 6.17
C PHE A 20 5.90 4.75 6.42
N ILE A 21 5.63 5.13 7.68
CA ILE A 21 5.29 6.51 8.05
C ILE A 21 6.43 7.46 7.67
N ALA A 22 7.68 7.12 8.00
CA ALA A 22 8.83 7.94 7.65
C ALA A 22 8.95 8.12 6.13
N TYR A 23 8.68 7.07 5.35
CA TYR A 23 8.63 7.13 3.90
C TYR A 23 7.50 8.05 3.39
N GLN A 24 6.28 7.94 3.94
CA GLN A 24 5.17 8.83 3.59
C GLN A 24 5.48 10.30 3.94
N GLU A 25 6.10 10.57 5.10
CA GLU A 25 6.50 11.91 5.52
C GLU A 25 7.56 12.51 4.60
N GLN A 26 8.52 11.69 4.15
CA GLN A 26 9.52 12.09 3.18
C GLN A 26 8.87 12.44 1.83
N LEU A 27 7.93 11.63 1.35
CA LEU A 27 7.19 11.92 0.12
C LEU A 27 6.33 13.18 0.24
N ALA A 28 5.69 13.40 1.39
CA ALA A 28 4.85 14.55 1.63
C ALA A 28 5.65 15.85 1.89
N GLY A 29 6.95 15.76 2.16
CA GLY A 29 7.79 16.90 2.56
C GLY A 29 7.36 17.52 3.90
N ARG A 30 6.58 16.79 4.71
CA ARG A 30 6.05 17.25 6.00
C ARG A 30 5.86 16.08 6.97
N LYS A 31 5.80 16.39 8.26
CA LYS A 31 5.33 15.44 9.27
C LYS A 31 3.83 15.20 9.10
N LEU A 32 3.44 13.93 9.24
CA LEU A 32 2.04 13.54 9.34
C LEU A 32 1.52 13.88 10.73
N ALA A 33 0.27 14.34 10.81
CA ALA A 33 -0.44 14.52 12.07
C ALA A 33 -0.65 13.16 12.75
N GLU A 34 -0.90 13.16 14.06
CA GLU A 34 -1.07 11.94 14.86
C GLU A 34 -2.12 10.98 14.26
N HIS A 35 -3.32 11.48 13.95
CA HIS A 35 -4.36 10.67 13.31
C HIS A 35 -3.96 10.14 11.92
N GLU A 36 -3.20 10.91 11.12
CA GLU A 36 -2.70 10.45 9.83
C GLU A 36 -1.68 9.31 10.02
N ARG A 37 -0.85 9.39 11.05
CA ARG A 37 0.13 8.34 11.41
C ARG A 37 -0.56 7.08 11.91
N GLU A 38 -1.59 7.20 12.75
CA GLU A 38 -2.37 6.07 13.26
C GLU A 38 -3.04 5.31 12.11
N VAL A 39 -3.72 6.04 11.21
CA VAL A 39 -4.33 5.43 10.01
C VAL A 39 -3.26 4.78 9.14
N THR A 40 -2.13 5.46 8.92
CA THR A 40 -1.02 4.92 8.12
C THR A 40 -0.45 3.63 8.73
N ALA A 41 -0.29 3.60 10.05
CA ALA A 41 0.22 2.44 10.78
C ALA A 41 -0.72 1.23 10.66
N ALA A 42 -2.03 1.44 10.82
CA ALA A 42 -3.02 0.36 10.74
C ALA A 42 -3.02 -0.35 9.38
N TRP A 43 -2.75 0.37 8.29
CA TRP A 43 -2.73 -0.20 6.94
C TRP A 43 -1.46 -0.97 6.60
N VAL A 44 -0.38 -0.80 7.35
CA VAL A 44 0.88 -1.49 7.09
C VAL A 44 0.75 -3.00 7.26
N GLU A 45 -0.08 -3.45 8.20
CA GLU A 45 -0.39 -4.88 8.34
C GLU A 45 -1.09 -5.44 7.10
N VAL A 46 -2.02 -4.69 6.51
CA VAL A 46 -2.72 -5.07 5.28
C VAL A 46 -1.74 -5.17 4.11
N PHE A 47 -0.82 -4.21 3.98
CA PHE A 47 0.20 -4.25 2.92
C PHE A 47 1.19 -5.41 3.10
N ASN A 48 1.64 -5.66 4.33
CA ASN A 48 2.48 -6.81 4.66
C ASN A 48 1.77 -8.14 4.35
N HIS A 49 0.46 -8.22 4.60
CA HIS A 49 -0.35 -9.38 4.26
C HIS A 49 -0.44 -9.57 2.73
N ALA A 50 -0.69 -8.50 1.98
CA ALA A 50 -0.70 -8.53 0.52
C ALA A 50 0.64 -9.03 -0.06
N HIS A 51 1.78 -8.59 0.49
CA HIS A 51 3.09 -9.14 0.12
C HIS A 51 3.18 -10.65 0.38
N THR A 52 2.67 -11.12 1.52
CA THR A 52 2.65 -12.56 1.84
C THR A 52 1.80 -13.35 0.84
N LYS A 53 0.65 -12.81 0.42
CA LYS A 53 -0.17 -13.40 -0.66
C LYS A 53 0.57 -13.40 -1.99
N GLY A 54 1.35 -12.37 -2.26
CA GLY A 54 2.27 -12.29 -3.39
C GLY A 54 3.30 -13.42 -3.41
N LEU A 55 3.90 -13.75 -2.26
CA LEU A 55 4.84 -14.88 -2.14
C LEU A 55 4.20 -16.23 -2.55
N CYS A 56 2.90 -16.39 -2.29
CA CYS A 56 2.12 -17.56 -2.70
C CYS A 56 1.58 -17.46 -4.13
N ARG A 57 1.80 -16.33 -4.82
CA ARG A 57 1.21 -15.99 -6.13
C ARG A 57 -0.32 -16.15 -6.17
N ASP A 58 -0.96 -15.87 -5.04
CA ASP A 58 -2.41 -15.96 -4.89
C ASP A 58 -3.05 -14.72 -5.52
N SER A 59 -3.39 -14.81 -6.81
CA SER A 59 -4.05 -13.72 -7.54
C SER A 59 -5.51 -13.55 -7.14
N GLY A 60 -6.18 -14.61 -6.69
CA GLY A 60 -7.56 -14.53 -6.18
C GLY A 60 -7.64 -13.64 -4.95
N ALA A 61 -6.75 -13.85 -3.97
CA ALA A 61 -6.70 -12.98 -2.78
C ALA A 61 -6.34 -11.52 -3.10
N LEU A 62 -5.56 -11.29 -4.17
CA LEU A 62 -5.29 -9.93 -4.66
C LEU A 62 -6.58 -9.31 -5.23
N ASP A 63 -7.23 -9.99 -6.16
CA ASP A 63 -8.44 -9.51 -6.84
C ASP A 63 -9.56 -9.23 -5.82
N ASP A 64 -9.74 -10.10 -4.82
CA ASP A 64 -10.70 -9.90 -3.73
C ASP A 64 -10.37 -8.62 -2.94
N SER A 65 -9.10 -8.41 -2.59
CA SER A 65 -8.66 -7.24 -1.82
C SER A 65 -8.84 -5.93 -2.59
N LEU A 66 -8.52 -5.93 -3.89
CA LEU A 66 -8.66 -4.77 -4.76
C LEU A 66 -10.13 -4.45 -5.02
N SER A 67 -10.95 -5.47 -5.28
CA SER A 67 -12.39 -5.31 -5.48
C SER A 67 -13.07 -4.73 -4.24
N ALA A 68 -12.73 -5.22 -3.05
CA ALA A 68 -13.27 -4.69 -1.79
C ALA A 68 -12.91 -3.20 -1.59
N LEU A 69 -11.69 -2.79 -1.96
CA LEU A 69 -11.29 -1.39 -1.91
C LEU A 69 -12.02 -0.51 -2.93
N ASP A 70 -12.22 -1.01 -4.14
CA ASP A 70 -12.98 -0.29 -5.19
C ASP A 70 -14.45 -0.14 -4.82
N GLU A 71 -15.07 -1.17 -4.23
CA GLU A 71 -16.43 -1.10 -3.68
C GLU A 71 -16.53 -0.05 -2.57
N LEU A 72 -15.62 -0.09 -1.59
CA LEU A 72 -15.58 0.90 -0.51
C LEU A 72 -15.36 2.32 -1.05
N ALA A 73 -14.49 2.48 -2.05
CA ALA A 73 -14.24 3.77 -2.68
C ALA A 73 -15.48 4.29 -3.43
N GLY A 74 -16.20 3.41 -4.13
CA GLY A 74 -17.45 3.75 -4.83
C GLY A 74 -18.59 4.20 -3.90
N GLN A 75 -18.52 3.85 -2.62
CA GLN A 75 -19.44 4.33 -1.59
C GLN A 75 -19.09 5.73 -1.05
N GLN A 76 -17.90 6.24 -1.35
CA GLN A 76 -17.46 7.55 -0.88
C GLN A 76 -17.72 8.65 -1.93
N GLU A 77 -17.89 9.88 -1.46
CA GLU A 77 -17.92 11.04 -2.37
C GLU A 77 -16.60 11.12 -3.15
N ALA A 78 -16.71 11.21 -4.48
CA ALA A 78 -15.56 11.30 -5.36
C ALA A 78 -14.69 12.51 -4.99
N GLY A 79 -13.42 12.26 -4.70
CA GLY A 79 -12.47 13.30 -4.32
C GLY A 79 -12.46 13.65 -2.83
N SER A 80 -13.30 13.02 -2.00
CA SER A 80 -13.17 13.07 -0.54
C SER A 80 -11.81 12.51 -0.06
N ALA A 81 -11.41 12.85 1.17
CA ALA A 81 -10.18 12.34 1.76
C ALA A 81 -10.18 10.80 1.84
N VAL A 82 -11.32 10.20 2.22
CA VAL A 82 -11.49 8.75 2.29
C VAL A 82 -11.40 8.11 0.91
N HIS A 83 -12.08 8.69 -0.10
CA HIS A 83 -11.98 8.21 -1.48
C HIS A 83 -10.53 8.21 -1.99
N ARG A 84 -9.79 9.31 -1.80
CA ARG A 84 -8.36 9.38 -2.21
C ARG A 84 -7.49 8.39 -1.45
N PHE A 85 -7.74 8.22 -0.15
CA PHE A 85 -7.01 7.28 0.68
C PHE A 85 -7.21 5.84 0.20
N LEU A 86 -8.46 5.40 -0.03
CA LEU A 86 -8.77 4.04 -0.52
C LEU A 86 -8.12 3.76 -1.87
N ARG A 87 -8.13 4.74 -2.79
CA ARG A 87 -7.43 4.64 -4.08
C ARG A 87 -5.91 4.51 -3.92
N THR A 88 -5.34 5.17 -2.92
CA THR A 88 -3.91 5.07 -2.62
C THR A 88 -3.58 3.72 -1.97
N ALA A 89 -4.43 3.24 -1.06
CA ALA A 89 -4.30 1.91 -0.45
C ALA A 89 -4.37 0.80 -1.52
N HIS A 90 -5.23 0.93 -2.52
CA HIS A 90 -5.33 0.00 -3.65
C HIS A 90 -3.97 -0.15 -4.37
N LEU A 91 -3.30 0.98 -4.65
CA LEU A 91 -1.98 0.96 -5.27
C LEU A 91 -0.94 0.26 -4.37
N TRP A 92 -0.95 0.52 -3.07
CA TRP A 92 -0.01 -0.09 -2.13
C TRP A 92 -0.23 -1.60 -1.96
N ILE A 93 -1.48 -2.09 -1.96
CA ILE A 93 -1.78 -3.53 -1.97
C ILE A 93 -1.18 -4.19 -3.21
N PHE A 94 -1.40 -3.61 -4.39
CA PHE A 94 -0.85 -4.14 -5.64
C PHE A 94 0.68 -4.16 -5.63
N VAL A 95 1.32 -3.07 -5.21
CA VAL A 95 2.79 -2.98 -5.11
C VAL A 95 3.34 -4.03 -4.16
N ALA A 96 2.76 -4.17 -2.96
CA ALA A 96 3.22 -5.13 -1.97
C ALA A 96 3.08 -6.58 -2.48
N TRP A 97 1.93 -6.93 -3.06
CA TRP A 97 1.73 -8.25 -3.67
C TRP A 97 2.73 -8.52 -4.80
N LYS A 98 2.96 -7.53 -5.69
CA LYS A 98 3.91 -7.66 -6.79
C LYS A 98 5.32 -7.92 -6.28
N GLN A 99 5.77 -7.20 -5.25
CA GLN A 99 7.08 -7.44 -4.62
C GLN A 99 7.19 -8.88 -4.08
N GLY A 100 6.13 -9.40 -3.45
CA GLY A 100 6.08 -10.78 -3.00
C GLY A 100 6.17 -11.79 -4.14
N ALA A 101 5.41 -11.56 -5.22
CA ALA A 101 5.40 -12.43 -6.40
C ALA A 101 6.76 -12.46 -7.11
N GLU A 102 7.43 -11.32 -7.29
CA GLU A 102 8.76 -11.24 -7.88
C GLU A 102 9.81 -11.95 -7.02
N ARG A 103 9.71 -11.81 -5.70
CA ARG A 103 10.58 -12.51 -4.74
C ARG A 103 10.38 -14.03 -4.76
N SER A 104 9.18 -14.52 -5.06
CA SER A 104 8.90 -15.96 -5.17
C SER A 104 9.64 -16.63 -6.33
N ILE A 105 9.93 -15.89 -7.40
CA ILE A 105 10.60 -16.37 -8.62
C ILE A 105 12.13 -16.38 -8.45
N SER A 106 12.65 -15.54 -7.56
CA SER A 106 14.09 -15.39 -7.32
C SER A 106 14.66 -16.43 -6.33
N LYS A 107 13.92 -17.50 -6.04
CA LYS A 107 14.34 -18.64 -5.20
C LYS A 107 14.72 -19.83 -6.06
#